data_AF-A0A8S3YZ42-F1
#
_entry.id   AF-A0A8S3YZ42-F1
#
_cell.length_a   1.000
_cell.length_b   1.000
_cell.length_c   1.000
_cell.angle_alpha   90.00
_cell.angle_beta   90.00
_cell.angle_gamma   90.00
#
_symmetry.space_group_name_H-M   'P 1'
#
loop_
_entity.id
_entity.type
_entity.pdbx_description
1 polymer ?
#
loop_
_entity_poly.entity_id
_entity_poly.type
_entity_poly.pdbx_seq_one_letter_code
_entity_poly.pdbx_strand_id
1 'polypeptide(L)'
;MDNDCNFSKDNIETSEKGETSQENIAGSTQQESPARECSNATQESITFTNTEDSESEGKGCVSHAGAEVKYYCSQCHTAVCDVCMQTDHVGHTTTAMSGAMTGDRASLTSLVSTIKDAIPRVDKAIKVVEDIQCQLIVNTESAKIKINSLFNELAFLVEQRKQAALGDLAQKTASKENVLKEQKR
;
A
#
# COMPACT_ATOMS: atom_id res chain seq x y z
N MET A 1 43.11 61.64 58.03
CA MET A 1 42.03 60.95 57.28
C MET A 1 42.33 61.13 55.81
N ASP A 2 43.56 60.81 55.37
CA ASP A 2 44.10 59.46 55.07
C ASP A 2 43.42 58.97 53.78
N ASN A 3 44.09 58.59 52.70
CA ASN A 3 45.49 58.25 52.48
C ASN A 3 45.73 58.20 50.96
N ASP A 4 46.94 58.56 50.51
CA ASP A 4 47.46 58.19 49.19
C ASP A 4 47.49 56.66 49.01
N CYS A 5 47.24 56.16 47.80
CA CYS A 5 48.29 55.47 47.02
C CYS A 5 47.79 54.84 45.71
N ASN A 6 48.57 55.17 44.70
CA ASN A 6 48.75 54.56 43.39
C ASN A 6 49.25 53.10 43.47
N PHE A 7 48.72 52.15 42.67
CA PHE A 7 49.54 51.08 42.08
C PHE A 7 48.85 50.31 40.94
N SER A 8 49.55 50.31 39.80
CA SER A 8 49.76 49.24 38.81
C SER A 8 48.66 48.72 37.87
N LYS A 9 49.07 48.81 36.59
CA LYS A 9 48.67 48.00 35.45
C LYS A 9 48.70 46.52 35.80
N ASP A 10 47.67 45.79 35.39
CA ASP A 10 47.82 44.46 34.82
C ASP A 10 46.81 44.25 33.69
N ASN A 11 47.37 43.76 32.60
CA ASN A 11 46.76 43.40 31.34
C ASN A 11 46.19 41.98 31.50
N ILE A 12 44.87 41.81 31.46
CA ILE A 12 44.24 40.49 31.39
C ILE A 12 43.34 40.44 30.16
N GLU A 13 43.93 39.89 29.12
CA GLU A 13 43.29 39.31 27.96
C GLU A 13 42.26 38.26 28.41
N THR A 14 40.98 38.54 28.22
CA THR A 14 39.95 37.50 28.27
C THR A 14 39.12 37.54 27.01
N SER A 15 39.32 36.46 26.25
CA SER A 15 38.55 35.99 25.11
C SER A 15 37.06 35.89 25.48
N GLU A 16 36.25 36.82 24.99
CA GLU A 16 34.80 36.62 24.92
C GLU A 16 34.50 35.88 23.61
N LYS A 17 34.44 34.56 23.71
CA LYS A 17 33.78 33.71 22.72
C LYS A 17 32.28 34.00 22.79
N GLY A 18 31.80 34.90 21.93
CA GLY A 18 30.39 35.05 21.65
C GLY A 18 29.86 33.80 20.95
N GLU A 19 29.12 33.00 21.69
CA GLU A 19 28.33 31.86 21.22
C GLU A 19 27.28 32.36 20.21
N THR A 20 27.54 32.15 18.91
CA THR A 20 26.46 32.11 17.92
C THR A 20 26.05 30.67 17.71
N SER A 21 25.00 30.27 18.43
CA SER A 21 24.21 29.07 18.20
C SER A 21 23.69 29.09 16.76
N GLN A 22 24.43 28.46 15.85
CA GLN A 22 23.84 27.91 14.64
C GLN A 22 23.11 26.65 15.06
N GLU A 23 21.83 26.78 15.41
CA GLU A 23 20.90 25.66 15.35
C GLU A 23 20.74 25.28 13.87
N ASN A 24 21.68 24.46 13.40
CA ASN A 24 21.50 23.61 12.26
C ASN A 24 20.37 22.65 12.61
N ILE A 25 19.16 22.93 12.11
CA ILE A 25 18.06 21.96 12.09
C ILE A 25 18.40 20.93 10.99
N ALA A 26 19.37 20.08 11.29
CA ALA A 26 19.57 18.81 10.63
C ALA A 26 18.70 17.80 11.37
N GLY A 27 17.57 17.43 10.78
CA GLY A 27 16.63 16.55 11.46
C GLY A 27 15.40 16.18 10.66
N SER A 28 15.58 15.58 9.49
CA SER A 28 14.65 14.54 9.02
C SER A 28 15.35 13.68 7.97
N THR A 29 16.10 12.71 8.49
CA THR A 29 16.28 11.40 7.87
C THR A 29 14.93 10.87 7.43
N GLN A 30 14.71 10.79 6.12
CA GLN A 30 13.81 9.81 5.51
C GLN A 30 14.46 9.34 4.21
N GLN A 31 15.35 8.35 4.33
CA GLN A 31 15.33 7.27 3.37
C GLN A 31 13.98 6.58 3.54
N GLU A 32 13.16 6.64 2.50
CA GLU A 32 12.42 5.50 1.96
C GLU A 32 11.86 5.93 0.59
N SER A 33 12.75 5.95 -0.40
CA SER A 33 12.32 5.81 -1.78
C SER A 33 12.28 4.32 -2.10
N PRO A 34 11.09 3.79 -2.38
CA PRO A 34 10.94 2.97 -3.57
C PRO A 34 9.83 3.58 -4.42
N ALA A 35 10.16 4.62 -5.18
CA ALA A 35 9.47 4.93 -6.44
C ALA A 35 9.93 3.92 -7.52
N ARG A 36 9.90 2.62 -7.19
CA ARG A 36 10.21 1.54 -8.10
C ARG A 36 8.97 0.66 -8.23
N GLU A 37 8.38 0.80 -9.41
CA GLU A 37 7.58 -0.21 -10.11
C GLU A 37 6.14 -0.41 -9.61
N CYS A 38 5.28 0.56 -9.95
CA CYS A 38 3.90 0.24 -10.33
C CYS A 38 3.96 -0.46 -11.71
N SER A 39 4.51 -1.69 -11.78
CA SER A 39 4.69 -2.44 -13.03
C SER A 39 4.38 -3.93 -12.87
N ASN A 40 3.28 -4.30 -13.52
CA ASN A 40 2.97 -5.59 -14.16
C ASN A 40 2.85 -6.83 -13.26
N ALA A 41 1.64 -7.05 -12.74
CA ALA A 41 1.19 -8.38 -12.35
C ALA A 41 1.15 -9.31 -13.58
N THR A 42 2.10 -10.23 -13.64
CA THR A 42 2.19 -11.30 -14.65
C THR A 42 0.93 -12.16 -14.59
N GLN A 43 0.23 -12.28 -15.72
CA GLN A 43 -0.99 -13.09 -15.83
C GLN A 43 -0.64 -14.58 -15.82
N GLU A 44 -0.85 -15.27 -14.70
CA GLU A 44 -0.97 -16.73 -14.73
C GLU A 44 -2.32 -17.10 -15.32
N SER A 45 -2.28 -17.61 -16.55
CA SER A 45 -3.46 -18.06 -17.27
C SER A 45 -3.87 -19.42 -16.74
N ILE A 46 -4.95 -19.49 -15.96
CA ILE A 46 -5.51 -20.77 -15.52
C ILE A 46 -6.27 -21.39 -16.70
N THR A 47 -5.58 -22.22 -17.48
CA THR A 47 -6.19 -23.04 -18.54
C THR A 47 -6.96 -24.20 -17.92
N PHE A 48 -8.29 -24.11 -17.94
CA PHE A 48 -9.17 -25.25 -17.67
C PHE A 48 -9.33 -26.08 -18.94
N THR A 49 -8.72 -27.27 -18.97
CA THR A 49 -8.98 -28.26 -20.02
C THR A 49 -10.29 -28.95 -19.74
N ASN A 50 -11.27 -28.79 -20.63
CA ASN A 50 -12.49 -29.58 -20.60
C ASN A 50 -12.14 -31.01 -20.99
N THR A 51 -12.32 -31.96 -20.08
CA THR A 51 -12.30 -33.38 -20.41
C THR A 51 -13.62 -33.70 -21.11
N GLU A 52 -13.54 -33.99 -22.41
CA GLU A 52 -14.68 -34.40 -23.21
C GLU A 52 -15.23 -35.74 -22.71
N ASP A 53 -16.56 -35.84 -22.68
CA ASP A 53 -17.31 -37.03 -22.30
C ASP A 53 -16.95 -38.19 -23.22
N SER A 54 -16.09 -39.11 -22.76
CA SER A 54 -15.95 -40.43 -23.34
C SER A 54 -17.04 -41.34 -22.77
N GLU A 55 -17.81 -41.95 -23.67
CA GLU A 55 -18.88 -42.89 -23.37
C GLU A 55 -18.37 -43.99 -22.42
N SER A 56 -18.99 -44.06 -21.24
CA SER A 56 -18.64 -44.96 -20.15
C SER A 56 -19.08 -46.39 -20.48
N GLU A 57 -18.14 -47.26 -20.87
CA GLU A 57 -18.33 -48.71 -20.72
C GLU A 57 -18.62 -49.02 -19.24
N GLY A 58 -19.80 -49.59 -18.97
CA GLY A 58 -20.35 -49.80 -17.63
C GLY A 58 -19.39 -50.55 -16.70
N LYS A 59 -19.05 -49.92 -15.57
CA LYS A 59 -18.24 -50.56 -14.51
C LYS A 59 -19.08 -51.65 -13.83
N GLY A 60 -18.52 -52.85 -13.71
CA GLY A 60 -19.12 -53.96 -12.97
C GLY A 60 -19.08 -53.74 -11.45
N CYS A 61 -20.00 -54.39 -10.73
CA CYS A 61 -20.08 -54.34 -9.27
C CYS A 61 -18.93 -55.15 -8.63
N VAL A 62 -18.29 -54.57 -7.61
CA VAL A 62 -17.17 -55.21 -6.90
C VAL A 62 -17.63 -56.42 -6.07
N SER A 63 -18.84 -56.36 -5.51
CA SER A 63 -19.39 -57.42 -4.64
C SER A 63 -20.14 -58.51 -5.41
N HIS A 64 -20.62 -58.20 -6.62
CA HIS A 64 -21.47 -59.08 -7.42
C HIS A 64 -20.89 -59.23 -8.83
N ALA A 65 -20.10 -60.28 -9.02
CA ALA A 65 -19.41 -60.55 -10.29
C ALA A 65 -20.42 -60.68 -11.45
N GLY A 66 -20.20 -59.89 -12.52
CA GLY A 66 -21.07 -59.86 -13.71
C GLY A 66 -22.30 -58.97 -13.60
N ALA A 67 -22.59 -58.39 -12.42
CA ALA A 67 -23.65 -57.40 -12.28
C ALA A 67 -23.14 -56.00 -12.66
N GLU A 68 -23.88 -55.28 -13.50
CA GLU A 68 -23.59 -53.91 -13.88
C GLU A 68 -24.13 -52.93 -12.84
N VAL A 69 -23.37 -51.87 -12.58
CA VAL A 69 -23.77 -50.80 -11.66
C VAL A 69 -24.65 -49.79 -12.40
N LYS A 70 -25.92 -49.67 -11.98
CA LYS A 70 -26.94 -48.88 -12.68
C LYS A 70 -27.61 -47.79 -11.84
N TYR A 71 -27.42 -47.81 -10.52
CA TYR A 71 -28.08 -46.87 -9.62
C TYR A 71 -27.06 -46.16 -8.74
N TYR A 72 -27.41 -44.97 -8.29
CA TYR A 72 -26.66 -44.18 -7.34
C TYR A 72 -27.45 -44.08 -6.03
N CYS A 73 -26.83 -44.47 -4.92
CA CYS A 73 -27.40 -44.36 -3.59
C CYS A 73 -27.01 -43.01 -2.98
N SER A 74 -27.97 -42.09 -2.84
CA SER A 74 -27.71 -40.72 -2.36
C SER A 74 -27.27 -40.66 -0.90
N GLN A 75 -27.67 -41.65 -0.09
CA GLN A 75 -27.30 -41.68 1.32
C GLN A 75 -25.85 -42.18 1.52
N CYS A 76 -25.41 -43.11 0.67
CA CYS A 76 -24.06 -43.70 0.73
C CYS A 76 -23.07 -43.06 -0.25
N HIS A 77 -23.53 -42.10 -1.07
CA HIS A 77 -22.75 -41.48 -2.15
C HIS A 77 -22.00 -42.49 -3.04
N THR A 78 -22.61 -43.65 -3.30
CA THR A 78 -21.96 -44.78 -3.98
C THR A 78 -22.85 -45.37 -5.06
N ALA A 79 -22.24 -45.84 -6.14
CA ALA A 79 -22.91 -46.49 -7.23
C ALA A 79 -23.13 -47.99 -6.93
N VAL A 80 -24.36 -48.46 -7.12
CA VAL A 80 -24.83 -49.79 -6.70
C VAL A 80 -25.51 -50.54 -7.86
N CYS A 81 -25.38 -51.87 -7.87
CA CYS A 81 -26.13 -52.74 -8.79
C CYS A 81 -27.50 -53.13 -8.19
N ASP A 82 -28.37 -53.77 -8.99
CA ASP A 82 -29.70 -54.22 -8.56
C ASP A 82 -29.67 -55.12 -7.31
N VAL A 83 -28.63 -55.95 -7.17
CA VAL A 83 -28.48 -56.85 -6.01
C VAL A 83 -28.10 -56.06 -4.76
N CYS A 84 -27.10 -55.18 -4.84
CA CYS A 84 -26.71 -54.30 -3.73
C CYS A 84 -27.87 -53.42 -3.24
N MET A 85 -28.76 -52.98 -4.14
CA MET A 85 -29.96 -52.20 -3.75
C MET A 85 -30.92 -53.02 -2.88
N GLN A 86 -31.00 -54.33 -3.12
CA GLN A 86 -31.92 -55.25 -2.44
C GLN A 86 -31.31 -55.93 -1.21
N THR A 87 -30.00 -55.82 -1.00
CA THR A 87 -29.30 -56.40 0.16
C THR A 87 -28.78 -55.34 1.12
N ASP A 88 -27.82 -54.54 0.69
CA ASP A 88 -27.01 -53.69 1.57
C ASP A 88 -27.52 -52.25 1.63
N HIS A 89 -28.26 -51.81 0.61
CA HIS A 89 -28.82 -50.45 0.51
C HIS A 89 -30.35 -50.44 0.58
N VAL A 90 -30.95 -51.44 1.25
CA VAL A 90 -32.40 -51.53 1.42
C VAL A 90 -32.91 -50.35 2.24
N GLY A 91 -33.88 -49.63 1.70
CA GLY A 91 -34.48 -48.45 2.36
C GLY A 91 -33.71 -47.15 2.12
N HIS A 92 -32.58 -47.17 1.41
CA HIS A 92 -31.91 -45.95 0.97
C HIS A 92 -32.52 -45.43 -0.34
N THR A 93 -32.51 -44.11 -0.52
CA THR A 93 -32.94 -43.48 -1.77
C THR A 93 -31.92 -43.73 -2.87
N THR A 94 -32.33 -44.51 -3.87
CA THR A 94 -31.53 -44.78 -5.07
C THR A 94 -32.15 -44.09 -6.28
N THR A 95 -31.29 -43.55 -7.15
CA THR A 95 -31.68 -42.93 -8.43
C THR A 95 -30.93 -43.61 -9.56
N ALA A 96 -31.46 -43.57 -10.78
CA ALA A 96 -30.73 -44.08 -11.94
C ALA A 96 -29.40 -43.30 -12.09
N MET A 97 -28.30 -44.03 -12.33
CA MET A 97 -26.95 -43.47 -12.42
C MET A 97 -26.86 -42.33 -13.44
N SER A 98 -27.55 -42.45 -14.58
CA SER A 98 -27.64 -41.38 -15.59
C SER A 98 -28.30 -40.11 -15.07
N GLY A 99 -29.34 -40.21 -14.25
CA GLY A 99 -30.03 -39.07 -13.63
C GLY A 99 -29.19 -38.38 -12.55
N ALA A 100 -28.50 -39.16 -11.72
CA ALA A 100 -27.59 -38.62 -10.70
C ALA A 100 -26.39 -37.91 -11.34
N MET A 101 -25.74 -38.56 -12.32
CA MET A 101 -24.60 -37.98 -13.04
C MET A 101 -24.97 -36.70 -13.78
N THR A 102 -26.14 -36.63 -14.42
CA THR A 102 -26.58 -35.42 -15.13
C THR A 102 -26.88 -34.26 -14.18
N GLY A 103 -27.51 -34.53 -13.03
CA GLY A 103 -27.74 -33.52 -11.99
C GLY A 103 -26.46 -32.96 -11.37
N ASP A 104 -25.54 -33.85 -10.97
CA ASP A 104 -24.26 -33.45 -10.38
C ASP A 104 -23.37 -32.73 -11.39
N ARG A 105 -23.32 -33.20 -12.64
CA ARG A 105 -22.64 -32.51 -13.74
C ARG A 105 -23.20 -31.11 -13.94
N ALA A 106 -24.52 -30.95 -14.01
CA ALA A 106 -25.14 -29.64 -14.18
C ALA A 106 -24.80 -28.68 -13.04
N SER A 107 -24.82 -29.16 -11.79
CA SER A 107 -24.43 -28.39 -10.60
C SER A 107 -22.95 -27.96 -10.65
N LEU A 108 -22.04 -28.90 -10.94
CA LEU A 108 -20.61 -28.62 -11.05
C LEU A 108 -20.31 -27.67 -12.22
N THR A 109 -20.94 -27.87 -13.38
CA THR A 109 -20.79 -26.97 -14.53
C THR A 109 -21.28 -25.56 -14.22
N SER A 110 -22.40 -25.42 -13.49
CA SER A 110 -22.91 -24.12 -13.03
C SER A 110 -21.93 -23.43 -12.07
N LEU A 111 -21.36 -24.17 -11.11
CA LEU A 111 -20.39 -23.63 -10.16
C LEU A 111 -19.09 -23.20 -10.88
N VAL A 112 -18.59 -24.03 -11.79
CA VAL A 112 -17.42 -23.72 -12.62
C VAL A 112 -17.68 -22.46 -13.46
N SER A 113 -18.87 -22.32 -14.07
CA SER A 113 -19.24 -21.09 -14.79
C SER A 113 -19.23 -19.88 -13.87
N THR A 114 -19.81 -19.99 -12.67
CA THR A 114 -19.87 -18.92 -11.68
C THR A 114 -18.47 -18.45 -11.27
N ILE A 115 -17.55 -19.40 -11.05
CA ILE A 115 -16.15 -19.10 -10.73
C ILE A 115 -15.45 -18.44 -11.91
N LYS A 116 -15.65 -18.97 -13.13
CA LYS A 116 -15.09 -18.37 -14.36
C LYS A 116 -15.53 -16.92 -14.55
N ASP A 117 -16.76 -16.57 -14.17
CA ASP A 117 -17.25 -15.19 -14.21
C ASP A 117 -16.76 -14.34 -13.03
N ALA A 118 -16.46 -14.95 -11.88
CA ALA A 118 -15.95 -14.25 -10.70
C ALA A 118 -14.49 -13.82 -10.86
N ILE A 119 -13.64 -14.66 -11.47
CA ILE A 119 -12.22 -14.38 -11.69
C ILE A 119 -11.98 -13.00 -12.34
N PRO A 120 -12.53 -12.68 -13.53
CA PRO A 120 -12.25 -11.40 -14.18
C PRO A 120 -12.82 -10.20 -13.40
N ARG A 121 -13.87 -10.40 -12.58
CA ARG A 121 -14.42 -9.35 -11.71
C ARG A 121 -13.45 -9.02 -10.58
N VAL A 122 -12.87 -10.04 -9.96
CA VAL A 122 -11.87 -9.87 -8.90
C VAL A 122 -10.58 -9.28 -9.47
N ASP A 123 -10.10 -9.77 -10.62
CA ASP A 123 -8.93 -9.21 -11.29
C ASP A 123 -9.09 -7.72 -11.61
N LYS A 124 -10.29 -7.33 -12.08
CA LYS A 124 -10.59 -5.92 -12.32
C LYS A 124 -10.60 -5.11 -11.03
N ALA A 125 -11.16 -5.65 -9.94
CA ALA A 125 -11.18 -4.98 -8.65
C ALA A 125 -9.75 -4.80 -8.09
N ILE A 126 -8.88 -5.81 -8.24
CA ILE A 126 -7.46 -5.73 -7.86
C ILE A 126 -6.78 -4.58 -8.60
N LYS A 127 -6.93 -4.51 -9.93
CA LYS A 127 -6.35 -3.42 -10.74
C LYS A 127 -6.83 -2.04 -10.31
N VAL A 128 -8.12 -1.90 -9.99
CA VAL A 128 -8.65 -0.62 -9.47
C VAL A 128 -8.01 -0.24 -8.13
N VAL A 129 -7.81 -1.20 -7.24
CA VAL A 129 -7.14 -0.96 -5.95
C VAL A 129 -5.67 -0.57 -6.16
N GLU A 130 -4.95 -1.26 -7.05
CA GLU A 130 -3.57 -0.93 -7.43
C GLU A 130 -3.48 0.49 -8.00
N ASP A 131 -4.39 0.87 -8.91
CA ASP A 131 -4.46 2.21 -9.48
C ASP A 131 -4.71 3.28 -8.40
N ILE A 132 -5.64 3.04 -7.48
CA ILE A 132 -5.93 3.94 -6.36
C ILE A 132 -4.72 4.06 -5.44
N GLN A 133 -4.01 2.97 -5.17
CA GLN A 133 -2.80 2.97 -4.36
C GLN A 133 -1.70 3.80 -5.03
N CYS A 134 -1.45 3.61 -6.33
CA CYS A 134 -0.47 4.39 -7.07
C CYS A 134 -0.85 5.89 -7.09
N GLN A 135 -2.14 6.23 -7.28
CA GLN A 135 -2.62 7.62 -7.18
C GLN A 135 -2.43 8.23 -5.79
N LEU A 136 -2.70 7.46 -4.72
CA LEU A 136 -2.56 7.93 -3.35
C LEU A 136 -1.09 8.28 -3.04
N ILE A 137 -0.14 7.44 -3.47
CA ILE A 137 1.29 7.69 -3.30
C ILE A 137 1.70 8.98 -4.03
N VAL A 138 1.34 9.11 -5.31
CA VAL A 138 1.66 10.30 -6.11
C VAL A 138 1.06 11.56 -5.51
N ASN A 139 -0.20 11.51 -5.08
CA ASN A 139 -0.87 12.66 -4.47
C ASN A 139 -0.23 13.05 -3.13
N THR A 140 0.18 12.08 -2.33
CA THR A 140 0.85 12.32 -1.04
C THR A 140 2.20 13.00 -1.25
N GLU A 141 3.02 12.49 -2.16
CA GLU A 141 4.31 13.10 -2.48
C GLU A 141 4.15 14.50 -3.10
N SER A 142 3.18 14.66 -4.01
CA SER A 142 2.87 15.97 -4.58
C SER A 142 2.44 16.98 -3.51
N ALA A 143 1.58 16.57 -2.57
CA ALA A 143 1.15 17.41 -1.46
C ALA A 143 2.34 17.77 -0.54
N LYS A 144 3.21 16.81 -0.23
CA LYS A 144 4.44 17.02 0.56
C LYS A 144 5.34 18.05 -0.11
N ILE A 145 5.61 17.91 -1.41
CA ILE A 145 6.43 18.87 -2.18
C ILE A 145 5.79 20.26 -2.14
N LYS A 146 4.46 20.34 -2.36
CA LYS A 146 3.74 21.61 -2.37
C LYS A 146 3.79 22.33 -1.02
N ILE A 147 3.58 21.61 0.08
CA ILE A 147 3.67 22.15 1.44
C ILE A 147 5.08 22.73 1.67
N ASN A 148 6.12 21.93 1.44
CA ASN A 148 7.50 22.37 1.63
C ASN A 148 7.83 23.59 0.76
N SER A 149 7.43 23.59 -0.51
CA SER A 149 7.65 24.72 -1.42
C SER A 149 7.01 26.01 -0.90
N LEU A 150 5.76 25.96 -0.45
CA LEU A 150 5.04 27.13 0.04
C LEU A 150 5.66 27.70 1.33
N PHE A 151 6.07 26.82 2.25
CA PHE A 151 6.74 27.26 3.48
C PHE A 151 8.13 27.83 3.22
N ASN A 152 8.88 27.26 2.27
CA ASN A 152 10.18 27.81 1.85
C ASN A 152 10.03 29.18 1.20
N GLU A 153 9.02 29.37 0.36
CA GLU A 153 8.70 30.66 -0.24
C GLU A 153 8.31 31.70 0.83
N LEU A 154 7.47 31.32 1.78
CA LEU A 154 7.10 32.19 2.90
C LEU A 154 8.31 32.59 3.73
N ALA A 155 9.19 31.64 4.08
CA ALA A 155 10.42 31.91 4.82
C ALA A 155 11.33 32.89 4.06
N PHE A 156 11.46 32.71 2.74
CA PHE A 156 12.21 33.62 1.88
C PHE A 156 11.64 35.04 1.91
N LEU A 157 10.32 35.21 1.79
CA LEU A 157 9.67 36.52 1.82
C LEU A 157 9.83 37.21 3.18
N VAL A 158 9.72 36.47 4.28
CA VAL A 158 9.93 36.99 5.63
C VAL A 158 11.37 37.50 5.80
N GLU A 159 12.36 36.72 5.37
CA GLU A 159 13.76 37.12 5.47
C GLU A 159 14.07 38.32 4.58
N GLN A 160 13.51 38.37 3.37
CA GLN A 160 13.62 39.54 2.49
C GLN A 160 13.06 40.80 3.16
N ARG A 161 11.88 40.70 3.80
CA ARG A 161 11.25 41.84 4.49
C ARG A 161 12.07 42.30 5.69
N LYS A 162 12.64 41.37 6.45
CA LYS A 162 13.57 41.66 7.55
C LYS A 162 14.81 42.41 7.05
N GLN A 163 15.45 41.92 5.99
CA GLN A 163 16.64 42.58 5.42
C GLN A 163 16.32 44.00 4.93
N ALA A 164 15.19 44.20 4.27
CA ALA A 164 14.74 45.54 3.87
C ALA A 164 14.57 46.48 5.07
N ALA A 165 13.92 46.02 6.15
CA ALA A 165 13.72 46.83 7.35
C ALA A 165 15.04 47.19 8.06
N LEU A 166 16.00 46.25 8.10
CA LEU A 166 17.35 46.50 8.63
C LEU A 166 18.11 47.51 7.76
N GLY A 167 17.98 47.42 6.43
CA GLY A 167 18.53 48.39 5.48
C GLY A 167 17.99 49.80 5.70
N ASP A 168 16.67 49.93 5.83
CA ASP A 168 16.01 51.21 6.12
C ASP A 168 16.51 51.83 7.44
N LEU A 169 16.67 51.00 8.48
CA LEU A 169 17.17 51.45 9.78
C LEU A 169 18.63 51.93 9.68
N ALA A 170 19.48 51.19 8.97
CA ALA A 170 20.88 51.56 8.75
C ALA A 170 20.98 52.89 8.00
N GLN A 171 20.19 53.07 6.93
CA GLN A 171 20.16 54.32 6.17
C GLN A 171 19.71 55.51 7.02
N LYS A 172 18.63 55.36 7.80
CA LYS A 172 18.15 56.41 8.70
C LYS A 172 19.18 56.76 9.77
N THR A 173 19.85 55.77 10.32
CA THR A 173 20.91 55.97 11.33
C THR A 173 22.10 56.73 10.73
N ALA A 174 22.60 56.29 9.58
CA ALA A 174 23.70 56.96 8.88
C ALA A 174 23.36 58.42 8.52
N SER A 175 22.14 58.68 8.07
CA SER A 175 21.66 60.04 7.77
C SER A 175 21.68 60.93 9.01
N LYS A 176 21.16 60.43 10.15
CA LYS A 176 21.17 61.18 11.42
C LYS A 176 22.59 61.41 11.92
N GLU A 177 23.47 60.43 11.83
CA GLU A 177 24.87 60.55 12.26
C GLU A 177 25.60 61.63 11.45
N ASN A 178 25.37 61.69 10.14
CA ASN A 178 25.93 62.72 9.27
C ASN A 178 25.46 64.13 9.66
N VAL A 179 24.16 64.31 9.96
CA VAL A 179 23.62 65.58 10.43
C VAL A 179 24.27 66.01 11.75
N LEU A 180 24.42 65.08 12.70
CA LEU A 180 25.06 65.37 13.99
C LEU A 180 26.55 65.74 13.83
N LYS A 181 27.27 65.10 12.89
CA LYS A 181 28.66 65.44 12.58
C LYS A 181 28.79 66.85 12.01
N GLU A 182 27.89 67.25 11.10
CA GLU A 182 27.90 68.59 10.51
C GLU A 182 27.58 69.67 11.55
N GLN A 183 26.62 69.43 12.45
CA GLN A 183 26.26 70.38 13.52
C GLN A 183 27.36 70.60 14.56
N LYS A 184 28.32 69.68 14.68
CA LYS A 184 29.45 69.78 15.62
C LYS A 184 30.63 70.60 15.05
N ARG A 185 30.59 70.94 13.76
CA ARG A 185 31.63 71.68 13.06
C ARG A 185 31.44 73.18 13.21
#